data_AF-A0A1Y3KWL6-F1
#
_entry.id   AF-A0A1Y3KWL6-F1
#
_cell.length_a   1.000
_cell.length_b   1.000
_cell.length_c   1.000
_cell.angle_alpha   90.00
_cell.angle_beta   90.00
_cell.angle_gamma   90.00
#
_symmetry.space_group_name_H-M   'P 1'
#
loop_
_entity.id
_entity.type
_entity.pdbx_description
1 polymer ?
#
loop_
_entity_poly.entity_id
_entity_poly.type
_entity_poly.pdbx_seq_one_letter_code
_entity_poly.pdbx_strand_id
1 'polypeptide(L)'
;MEPVKVGKHFFNAHPTTVTQVFSPEENKEGVYLRTATICTGGGIINLYSGPKAPARLGDMTVHAIMGGVASSNNWQYTQPYPLLIPAGYGLWTVSNNSVAAISLTWDFLA
;
A
#
# COMPACT_ATOMS: atom_id res chain seq x y z
N MET A 1 -20.27 -8.83 -10.93
CA MET A 1 -19.11 -8.03 -10.47
C MET A 1 -18.68 -7.22 -11.67
N GLU A 2 -18.72 -5.89 -11.59
CA GLU A 2 -18.40 -5.03 -12.72
C GLU A 2 -16.89 -5.03 -13.00
N PRO A 3 -16.45 -4.92 -14.26
CA PRO A 3 -15.03 -4.86 -14.60
C PRO A 3 -14.38 -3.63 -13.97
N VAL A 4 -13.34 -3.85 -13.16
CA VAL A 4 -12.54 -2.78 -12.56
C VAL A 4 -11.38 -2.43 -13.49
N LYS A 5 -11.27 -1.15 -13.86
CA LYS A 5 -10.13 -0.66 -14.65
C LYS A 5 -8.84 -0.82 -13.85
N VAL A 6 -7.80 -1.35 -14.49
CA VAL A 6 -6.43 -1.33 -13.97
C VAL A 6 -5.98 0.13 -13.88
N GLY A 7 -5.49 0.58 -12.71
CA GLY A 7 -5.02 1.95 -12.54
C GLY A 7 -3.88 2.29 -13.53
N LYS A 8 -3.77 3.56 -13.92
CA LYS A 8 -2.74 4.09 -14.84
C LYS A 8 -1.33 3.86 -14.29
N HIS A 9 -1.21 3.93 -12.97
CA HIS A 9 0.05 3.71 -12.27
C HIS A 9 0.04 2.34 -11.57
N PHE A 10 1.20 1.69 -11.52
CA PHE A 10 1.36 0.39 -10.89
C PHE A 10 2.67 0.33 -10.10
N PHE A 11 2.68 -0.51 -9.06
CA PHE A 11 3.85 -0.74 -8.22
C PHE A 11 3.92 -2.20 -7.81
N ASN A 12 5.11 -2.79 -7.95
CA ASN A 12 5.42 -4.14 -7.52
C ASN A 12 6.77 -4.13 -6.78
N ALA A 13 6.82 -4.70 -5.58
CA ALA A 13 8.07 -4.73 -4.81
C ALA A 13 8.08 -5.81 -3.72
N HIS A 14 9.29 -6.03 -3.19
CA HIS A 14 9.56 -6.72 -1.93
C HIS A 14 10.15 -5.74 -0.90
N PRO A 15 9.32 -4.92 -0.22
CA PRO A 15 9.80 -3.74 0.49
C PRO A 15 10.35 -4.10 1.89
N THR A 16 11.67 -4.17 2.06
CA THR A 16 12.31 -4.43 3.37
C THR A 16 12.59 -3.16 4.19
N THR A 17 12.39 -2.00 3.59
CA THR A 17 12.47 -0.68 4.21
C THR A 17 11.25 0.16 3.82
N VAL A 18 11.04 1.30 4.49
CA VAL A 18 9.97 2.23 4.13
C VAL A 18 10.16 2.69 2.69
N THR A 19 9.27 2.21 1.83
CA THR A 19 9.30 2.47 0.39
C THR A 19 8.13 3.35 0.02
N GLN A 20 8.42 4.51 -0.57
CA GLN A 20 7.39 5.41 -1.09
C GLN A 20 6.86 4.88 -2.42
N VAL A 21 5.54 4.78 -2.52
CA VAL A 21 4.82 4.44 -3.77
C VAL A 21 4.50 5.72 -4.53
N PHE A 22 3.97 6.71 -3.82
CA PHE A 22 3.84 8.10 -4.29
C PHE A 22 3.91 9.06 -3.10
N SER A 23 4.32 10.29 -3.36
CA SER A 23 4.46 11.34 -2.36
C SER A 23 3.16 12.12 -2.12
N PRO A 24 2.99 12.73 -0.93
CA PRO A 24 1.91 13.69 -0.67
C PRO A 24 1.79 14.78 -1.73
N GLU A 25 2.91 15.27 -2.24
CA GLU A 25 3.00 16.38 -3.18
C GLU A 25 2.50 16.00 -4.59
N GLU A 26 2.63 14.73 -4.97
CA GLU A 26 2.04 14.20 -6.20
C GLU A 26 0.51 14.09 -6.10
N ASN A 27 -0.01 13.82 -4.90
CA ASN A 27 -1.44 13.65 -4.66
C ASN A 27 -2.16 14.98 -4.39
N LYS A 28 -2.36 15.79 -5.43
CA LYS A 28 -2.94 17.13 -5.30
C LYS A 28 -4.46 17.15 -5.10
N GLU A 29 -5.16 16.19 -5.69
CA GLU A 29 -6.63 16.18 -5.74
C GLU A 29 -7.26 14.93 -5.12
N GLY A 30 -6.45 13.94 -4.73
CA GLY A 30 -6.87 12.63 -4.27
C GLY A 30 -6.46 11.52 -5.23
N VAL A 31 -6.39 10.29 -4.72
CA VAL A 31 -6.00 9.09 -5.46
C VAL A 31 -6.98 7.97 -5.19
N TYR A 32 -7.41 7.28 -6.25
CA TYR A 32 -8.01 5.97 -6.12
C TYR A 32 -6.95 4.89 -6.10
N LEU A 33 -6.78 4.20 -4.96
CA LEU A 33 -6.10 2.91 -4.91
C LEU A 33 -7.05 1.85 -5.47
N ARG A 34 -6.84 1.46 -6.72
CA ARG A 34 -7.74 0.60 -7.49
C ARG A 34 -7.65 -0.86 -7.06
N THR A 35 -6.42 -1.35 -6.99
CA THR A 35 -6.11 -2.72 -6.57
C THR A 35 -4.92 -2.69 -5.63
N ALA A 36 -4.93 -3.57 -4.65
CA ALA A 36 -3.76 -3.86 -3.84
C ALA A 36 -3.83 -5.31 -3.38
N THR A 37 -2.73 -6.01 -3.56
CA THR A 37 -2.54 -7.38 -3.09
C THR A 37 -1.19 -7.44 -2.40
N ILE A 38 -1.19 -7.93 -1.16
CA ILE A 38 0.01 -8.11 -0.35
C ILE A 38 0.18 -9.60 -0.07
N CYS A 39 1.44 -10.00 0.00
CA CYS A 39 1.88 -11.33 0.38
C CYS A 39 2.82 -11.17 1.57
N THR A 40 2.55 -11.87 2.67
CA THR A 40 3.27 -11.68 3.94
C THR A 40 4.68 -12.26 3.96
N GLY A 41 4.98 -13.24 3.10
CA GLY A 41 6.26 -13.97 3.11
C GLY A 41 6.56 -14.72 4.41
N GLY A 42 5.55 -14.89 5.29
CA GLY A 42 5.72 -15.37 6.67
C GLY A 42 6.22 -14.31 7.65
N GLY A 43 6.06 -13.03 7.31
CA GLY A 43 6.29 -11.90 8.20
C GLY A 43 5.09 -10.95 8.26
N ILE A 44 5.40 -9.66 8.36
CA ILE A 44 4.44 -8.56 8.41
C ILE A 44 4.74 -7.63 7.24
N ILE A 45 3.69 -7.18 6.55
CA ILE A 45 3.75 -6.11 5.55
C ILE A 45 2.55 -5.18 5.75
N ASN A 46 2.81 -3.88 5.76
CA ASN A 46 1.77 -2.87 5.91
C ASN A 46 1.88 -1.82 4.81
N LEU A 47 0.71 -1.35 4.38
CA LEU A 47 0.51 -0.21 3.49
C LEU A 47 -0.03 0.96 4.33
N TYR A 48 0.67 2.09 4.27
CA TYR A 48 0.38 3.30 5.05
C TYR A 48 -0.05 4.43 4.14
N SER A 49 -0.95 5.28 4.65
CA SER A 49 -1.28 6.55 4.03
C SER A 49 -1.41 7.65 5.08
N GLY A 50 -0.99 8.86 4.72
CA GLY A 50 -0.91 10.01 5.61
C GLY A 50 -0.18 11.18 4.95
N PRO A 51 -0.11 12.34 5.63
CA PRO A 51 0.61 13.51 5.12
C PRO A 51 2.14 13.38 5.20
N LYS A 52 2.66 12.29 5.78
CA LYS A 52 4.10 12.01 5.93
C LYS A 52 4.35 10.51 5.94
N ALA A 53 5.60 10.11 5.64
CA ALA A 53 6.01 8.72 5.70
C ALA A 53 5.96 8.15 7.13
N PRO A 54 5.67 6.85 7.31
CA PRO A 54 5.86 6.18 8.58
C PRO A 54 7.36 6.10 8.91
N ALA A 55 7.73 6.22 10.19
CA ALA A 55 9.12 6.10 10.62
C ALA A 55 9.64 4.66 10.53
N ARG A 56 8.75 3.66 10.67
CA ARG A 56 9.06 2.23 10.67
C ARG A 56 7.80 1.39 10.47
N LEU A 57 7.98 0.09 10.29
CA LEU A 57 6.88 -0.87 10.40
C LEU A 57 6.24 -0.80 11.81
N GLY A 58 4.91 -0.73 11.84
CA GLY A 58 4.10 -0.62 13.06
C GLY A 58 4.03 0.81 13.62
N ASP A 59 4.42 1.83 12.84
CA ASP A 59 4.24 3.22 13.25
C ASP A 59 2.75 3.58 13.34
N MET A 60 2.26 3.83 14.55
CA MET A 60 0.87 4.17 14.82
C MET A 60 0.56 5.66 14.57
N THR A 61 1.54 6.48 14.24
CA THR A 61 1.35 7.92 13.93
C THR A 61 0.94 8.17 12.49
N VAL A 62 0.97 7.14 11.64
CA VAL A 62 0.51 7.16 10.24
C VAL A 62 -0.48 6.01 10.05
N HIS A 63 -1.58 6.24 9.35
CA HIS A 63 -2.64 5.23 9.23
C HIS A 63 -2.18 4.06 8.36
N ALA A 64 -2.12 2.87 8.95
CA ALA A 64 -2.05 1.62 8.19
C ALA A 64 -3.44 1.35 7.59
N ILE A 65 -3.56 1.48 6.26
CA ILE A 65 -4.83 1.34 5.54
C ILE A 65 -5.07 -0.09 5.04
N MET A 66 -4.00 -0.89 4.96
CA MET A 66 -4.02 -2.31 4.64
C MET A 66 -2.78 -2.96 5.23
N GLY A 67 -2.87 -4.22 5.63
CA GLY A 67 -1.73 -4.95 6.17
C GLY A 67 -2.01 -6.42 6.34
N GLY A 68 -0.95 -7.18 6.53
CA GLY A 68 -1.00 -8.61 6.74
C GLY A 68 0.10 -9.04 7.70
N VAL A 69 -0.24 -9.95 8.59
CA VAL A 69 0.70 -10.65 9.46
C VAL A 69 0.50 -12.15 9.29
N ALA A 70 1.59 -12.90 9.20
CA ALA A 70 1.58 -14.35 9.29
C ALA A 70 2.79 -14.79 10.13
N SER A 71 2.56 -15.70 11.07
CA SER A 71 3.60 -16.32 11.91
C SER A 71 4.18 -17.61 11.29
N SER A 72 3.66 -18.03 10.14
CA SER A 72 4.06 -19.22 9.37
C SER A 72 3.83 -18.95 7.88
N ASN A 73 3.58 -19.97 7.05
CA ASN A 73 3.42 -19.89 5.58
C ASN A 73 2.74 -18.61 5.06
N ASN A 74 3.18 -18.20 3.87
CA ASN A 74 2.82 -17.00 3.14
C ASN A 74 1.30 -16.83 2.96
N TRP A 75 0.69 -15.86 3.64
CA TRP A 75 -0.70 -15.46 3.43
C TRP A 75 -0.78 -14.30 2.44
N GLN A 76 -1.81 -14.33 1.61
CA GLN A 76 -2.12 -13.31 0.63
C GLN A 76 -3.42 -12.59 1.02
N TYR A 77 -3.39 -11.26 1.00
CA TYR A 77 -4.54 -10.42 1.25
C TYR A 77 -4.75 -9.49 0.08
N THR A 78 -5.98 -9.34 -0.37
CA THR A 78 -6.35 -8.45 -1.46
C THR A 78 -7.40 -7.46 -0.99
N GLN A 79 -7.23 -6.21 -1.39
CA GLN A 79 -8.15 -5.14 -1.09
C GLN A 79 -9.54 -5.46 -1.70
N PRO A 80 -10.61 -5.45 -0.90
CA PRO A 80 -11.93 -5.88 -1.36
C PRO A 80 -12.65 -4.86 -2.25
N TYR A 81 -12.33 -3.57 -2.11
CA TYR A 81 -12.93 -2.47 -2.88
C TYR A 81 -11.94 -1.30 -3.03
N PRO A 82 -12.01 -0.51 -4.12
CA PRO A 82 -11.17 0.67 -4.29
C PRO A 82 -11.25 1.63 -3.10
N LEU A 83 -10.11 2.20 -2.71
CA LEU A 83 -10.02 3.18 -1.62
C LEU A 83 -9.71 4.56 -2.20
N LEU A 84 -10.41 5.59 -1.73
CA LEU A 84 -10.06 6.97 -2.00
C LEU A 84 -9.08 7.44 -0.92
N ILE A 85 -7.88 7.79 -1.34
CA ILE A 85 -6.85 8.43 -0.50
C ILE A 85 -7.00 9.96 -0.66
N PRO A 86 -7.19 10.73 0.42
CA PRO A 86 -7.38 12.19 0.35
C PRO A 86 -6.19 12.92 -0.29
N ALA A 87 -6.43 14.12 -0.82
CA ALA A 87 -5.37 15.01 -1.29
C ALA A 87 -4.35 15.33 -0.18
N GLY A 88 -3.09 15.52 -0.56
CA GLY A 88 -1.98 15.79 0.35
C GLY A 88 -1.53 14.58 1.18
N TYR A 89 -2.02 13.38 0.86
CA TYR A 89 -1.58 12.14 1.51
C TYR A 89 -0.70 11.36 0.53
N GLY A 90 0.39 10.79 1.03
CA GLY A 90 1.20 9.84 0.27
C GLY A 90 0.80 8.39 0.54
N LEU A 91 1.53 7.48 -0.10
CA LEU A 91 1.39 6.05 0.10
C LEU A 91 2.77 5.40 0.26
N TRP A 92 2.92 4.60 1.31
CA TRP A 92 4.17 3.91 1.64
C TRP A 92 3.93 2.48 2.03
N THR A 93 4.91 1.62 1.79
CA THR A 93 4.87 0.22 2.20
C THR A 93 6.17 -0.16 2.90
N VAL A 94 6.09 -1.07 3.86
CA VAL A 94 7.24 -1.67 4.54
C VAL A 94 6.89 -3.05 5.03
N SER A 95 7.86 -3.95 4.98
CA SER A 95 7.80 -5.30 5.53
C SER A 95 9.04 -5.61 6.35
N ASN A 96 8.94 -6.60 7.23
CA ASN A 96 10.08 -7.13 8.00
C ASN A 96 10.64 -8.43 7.41
N ASN A 97 10.22 -8.82 6.21
CA ASN A 97 10.58 -10.09 5.60
C ASN A 97 10.81 -9.88 4.10
N SER A 98 12.00 -10.25 3.60
CA SER A 98 12.39 -10.05 2.19
C SER A 98 11.57 -10.85 1.19
N VAL A 99 10.82 -11.87 1.63
CA VAL A 99 9.90 -12.64 0.79
C VAL A 99 8.54 -11.96 0.69
N ALA A 100 8.19 -11.06 1.61
CA ALA A 100 6.94 -10.31 1.54
C ALA A 100 6.89 -9.49 0.26
N ALA A 101 5.72 -9.46 -0.39
CA ALA A 101 5.53 -8.86 -1.70
C ALA A 101 4.28 -7.99 -1.71
N ILE A 102 4.27 -7.00 -2.59
CA ILE A 102 3.10 -6.17 -2.84
C ILE A 102 2.97 -5.90 -4.33
N SER A 103 1.72 -5.90 -4.81
CA SER A 103 1.33 -5.47 -6.14
C SER A 103 0.10 -4.57 -6.02
N LEU A 104 0.14 -3.38 -6.59
CA LEU A 104 -0.98 -2.44 -6.52
C LEU A 104 -1.07 -1.56 -7.77
N THR A 105 -2.25 -0.96 -7.97
CA THR A 105 -2.48 0.04 -9.02
C THR A 105 -3.31 1.21 -8.51
N TRP A 106 -3.08 2.40 -9.08
CA TRP A 106 -3.78 3.63 -8.70
C TRP A 106 -4.00 4.61 -9.84
N ASP A 107 -4.93 5.54 -9.63
CA ASP A 107 -5.22 6.69 -10.49
C ASP A 107 -5.34 7.96 -9.63
N PHE A 108 -4.64 9.03 -9.99
CA PHE A 108 -4.93 10.36 -9.46
C PHE A 108 -6.27 10.87 -9.99
N LEU A 109 -6.96 11.71 -9.22
CA LEU A 109 -8.24 12.32 -9.59
C LEU A 109 -8.12 13.39 -10.70
N ALA A 110 -6.92 13.88 -10.99
CA ALA A 110 -6.57 14.70 -12.15
C ALA A 110 -5.21 14.31 -12.75
#